data_AF-A0A968XRS0-F1
#
_entry.id   AF-A0A968XRS0-F1
#
_cell.length_a   1.000
_cell.length_b   1.000
_cell.length_c   1.000
_cell.angle_alpha   90.00
_cell.angle_beta   90.00
_cell.angle_gamma   90.00
#
_symmetry.space_group_name_H-M   'P 1'
#
loop_
_entity.id
_entity.type
_entity.pdbx_description
1 polymer ?
#
loop_
_entity_poly.entity_id
_entity_poly.type
_entity_poly.pdbx_seq_one_letter_code
_entity_poly.pdbx_strand_id
1 'polypeptide(L)'
;MPGPVTSGAICRGRAATPLDFEAVFERAVGAEFWLNVSQDWQTTGDAIAADPRYGNFAALAQGRVFSPNARLNETGGNDYWESGVVQPHLVLADLIKIFHPDLLPDHGLVYYKPLPSERPPNPPLGASTGP
;
A
#
# COMPACT_ATOMS: atom_id res chain seq x y z
N MET A 1 27.64 -15.89 45.92
CA MET A 1 26.87 -16.68 44.94
C MET A 1 25.40 -16.28 45.04
N PRO A 2 24.85 -15.51 44.10
CA PRO A 2 23.41 -15.44 43.93
C PRO A 2 23.00 -15.94 42.53
N GLY A 3 22.03 -16.84 42.48
CA GLY A 3 21.11 -16.98 41.35
C GLY A 3 19.68 -16.77 41.86
N PRO A 4 18.64 -17.00 41.04
CA PRO A 4 18.44 -16.60 39.66
C PRO A 4 17.36 -15.49 39.57
N VAL A 5 17.33 -14.71 38.50
CA VAL A 5 16.18 -13.84 38.20
C VAL A 5 15.57 -14.30 36.88
N THR A 6 14.47 -15.03 36.98
CA THR A 6 13.58 -15.32 35.86
C THR A 6 12.66 -14.12 35.68
N SER A 7 12.80 -13.35 34.61
CA SER A 7 11.68 -12.52 34.11
C SER A 7 11.98 -12.00 32.72
N GLY A 8 11.00 -12.17 31.83
CA GLY A 8 11.01 -11.64 30.48
C GLY A 8 10.78 -12.72 29.44
N ALA A 9 9.55 -13.19 29.31
CA ALA A 9 9.09 -13.69 28.03
C ALA A 9 9.22 -12.53 27.04
N ILE A 10 10.32 -12.53 26.26
CA ILE A 10 10.49 -11.60 25.15
C ILE A 10 9.44 -12.01 24.14
N CYS A 11 8.33 -11.26 24.07
CA CYS A 11 7.44 -11.30 22.93
C CYS A 11 8.30 -11.02 21.68
N ARG A 12 8.63 -12.05 20.90
CA ARG A 12 9.24 -11.90 19.58
C ARG A 12 8.20 -11.24 18.67
N GLY A 13 8.06 -9.93 18.76
CA GLY A 13 7.45 -9.15 17.69
C GLY A 13 8.30 -9.40 16.45
N ARG A 14 7.78 -10.14 15.46
CA ARG A 14 8.45 -10.25 14.16
C ARG A 14 8.35 -8.87 13.52
N ALA A 15 9.46 -8.13 13.55
CA ALA A 15 9.65 -6.99 12.68
C ALA A 15 9.59 -7.44 11.21
N ALA A 16 9.38 -6.50 10.29
CA ALA A 16 9.45 -6.77 8.86
C ALA A 16 10.80 -7.42 8.53
N THR A 17 10.77 -8.64 8.01
CA THR A 17 11.98 -9.33 7.54
C THR A 17 12.15 -8.97 6.08
N PRO A 18 13.25 -8.29 5.70
CA PRO A 18 13.51 -8.04 4.29
C PRO A 18 13.70 -9.39 3.58
N LEU A 19 13.06 -9.54 2.43
CA LEU A 19 13.19 -10.71 1.59
C LEU A 19 13.84 -10.29 0.28
N ASP A 20 14.70 -11.16 -0.25
CA ASP A 20 15.25 -10.99 -1.59
C ASP A 20 14.13 -11.07 -2.63
N PHE A 21 14.34 -10.39 -3.77
CA PHE A 21 13.35 -10.32 -4.83
C PHE A 21 12.86 -11.71 -5.27
N GLU A 22 13.78 -12.65 -5.50
CA GLU A 22 13.44 -14.00 -5.97
C GLU A 22 12.53 -14.75 -4.96
N ALA A 23 12.81 -14.58 -3.66
CA ALA A 23 12.01 -15.17 -2.61
C ALA A 23 10.59 -14.57 -2.53
N VAL A 24 10.44 -13.29 -2.87
CA VAL A 24 9.13 -12.63 -3.02
C VAL A 24 8.45 -13.11 -4.29
N PHE A 25 9.18 -13.18 -5.40
CA PHE A 25 8.66 -13.61 -6.70
C PHE A 25 8.08 -15.03 -6.63
N GLU A 26 8.83 -16.00 -6.08
CA GLU A 26 8.36 -17.38 -5.90
C GLU A 26 7.04 -17.48 -5.11
N ARG A 27 6.83 -16.58 -4.13
CA ARG A 27 5.66 -16.62 -3.24
C ARG A 27 4.49 -15.78 -3.74
N ALA A 28 4.75 -14.69 -4.44
CA ALA A 28 3.78 -13.63 -4.71
C ALA A 28 3.50 -13.40 -6.20
N VAL A 29 4.18 -14.10 -7.13
CA VAL A 29 3.90 -14.01 -8.57
C VAL A 29 2.42 -14.27 -8.91
N GLY A 30 1.79 -15.23 -8.21
CA GLY A 30 0.39 -15.58 -8.35
C GLY A 30 -0.57 -14.80 -7.45
N ALA A 31 -0.10 -13.82 -6.68
CA ALA A 31 -0.97 -13.04 -5.80
C ALA A 31 -1.90 -12.15 -6.63
N GLU A 32 -3.20 -12.23 -6.35
CA GLU A 32 -4.21 -11.44 -7.04
C GLU A 32 -4.23 -9.98 -6.61
N PHE A 33 -3.78 -9.68 -5.39
CA PHE A 33 -3.84 -8.35 -4.80
C PHE A 33 -2.47 -7.93 -4.29
N TRP A 34 -2.09 -6.68 -4.57
CA TRP A 34 -0.89 -6.07 -4.02
C TRP A 34 -1.25 -4.76 -3.32
N LEU A 35 -1.06 -4.72 -2.00
CA LEU A 35 -1.36 -3.57 -1.14
C LEU A 35 -0.08 -2.88 -0.68
N ASN A 36 -0.21 -1.63 -0.24
CA ASN A 36 0.88 -0.85 0.40
C ASN A 36 2.12 -0.74 -0.50
N VAL A 37 1.90 -0.51 -1.78
CA VAL A 37 2.96 -0.21 -2.75
C VAL A 37 3.63 1.13 -2.47
N SER A 38 4.75 1.39 -3.14
CA SER A 38 5.53 2.62 -2.95
C SER A 38 4.66 3.87 -3.03
N GLN A 39 4.92 4.81 -2.14
CA GLN A 39 4.20 6.08 -2.09
C GLN A 39 4.43 6.92 -3.37
N ASP A 40 5.54 6.69 -4.07
CA ASP A 40 5.91 7.43 -5.28
C ASP A 40 5.20 6.91 -6.54
N TRP A 41 4.63 5.71 -6.49
CA TRP A 41 3.95 5.13 -7.65
C TRP A 41 2.56 5.75 -7.80
N GLN A 42 2.33 6.39 -8.93
CA GLN A 42 1.01 6.92 -9.31
C GLN A 42 0.31 6.03 -10.32
N THR A 43 1.06 5.16 -11.00
CA THR A 43 0.58 4.28 -12.05
C THR A 43 1.23 2.90 -11.95
N THR A 44 0.64 1.90 -12.59
CA THR A 44 1.31 0.62 -12.79
C THR A 44 2.60 0.75 -13.61
N GLY A 45 2.67 1.74 -14.51
CA GLY A 45 3.88 2.04 -15.28
C GLY A 45 5.07 2.44 -14.42
N ASP A 46 4.83 3.14 -13.31
CA ASP A 46 5.89 3.52 -12.36
C ASP A 46 6.47 2.30 -11.64
N ALA A 47 5.64 1.27 -11.39
CA ALA A 47 6.12 -0.01 -10.87
C ALA A 47 7.05 -0.70 -11.89
N ILE A 48 6.64 -0.79 -13.16
CA ILE A 48 7.47 -1.39 -14.22
C ILE A 48 8.76 -0.60 -14.45
N ALA A 49 8.70 0.73 -14.35
CA ALA A 49 9.87 1.59 -14.48
C ALA A 49 10.86 1.41 -13.30
N ALA A 50 10.34 1.13 -12.09
CA ALA A 50 11.18 0.81 -10.93
C ALA A 50 11.86 -0.55 -11.08
N ASP A 51 11.13 -1.57 -11.53
CA ASP A 51 11.69 -2.87 -11.89
C ASP A 51 10.84 -3.58 -12.96
N PRO A 52 11.40 -3.89 -14.14
CA PRO A 52 10.67 -4.59 -15.20
C PRO A 52 10.08 -5.93 -14.76
N ARG A 53 10.68 -6.59 -13.77
CA ARG A 53 10.24 -7.90 -13.26
C ARG A 53 8.88 -7.83 -12.56
N TYR A 54 8.45 -6.65 -12.10
CA TYR A 54 7.11 -6.49 -11.54
C TYR A 54 6.01 -6.74 -12.57
N GLY A 55 6.30 -6.63 -13.87
CA GLY A 55 5.34 -6.94 -14.94
C GLY A 55 4.86 -8.38 -14.96
N ASN A 56 5.58 -9.29 -14.29
CA ASN A 56 5.22 -10.70 -14.21
C ASN A 56 4.22 -11.01 -13.07
N PHE A 57 3.86 -10.03 -12.23
CA PHE A 57 2.93 -10.25 -11.13
C PHE A 57 1.47 -10.21 -11.61
N ALA A 58 0.68 -11.20 -11.17
CA ALA A 58 -0.74 -11.28 -11.50
C ALA A 58 -1.54 -10.06 -11.03
N ALA A 59 -1.23 -9.50 -9.86
CA ALA A 59 -1.86 -8.28 -9.34
C ALA A 59 -1.69 -7.08 -10.29
N LEU A 60 -0.51 -6.93 -10.91
CA LEU A 60 -0.21 -5.87 -11.87
C LEU A 60 -0.97 -6.06 -13.17
N ALA A 61 -1.00 -7.29 -13.68
CA ALA A 61 -1.76 -7.64 -14.88
C ALA A 61 -3.28 -7.46 -14.71
N GLN A 62 -3.80 -7.68 -13.50
CA GLN A 62 -5.22 -7.52 -13.17
C GLN A 62 -5.59 -6.09 -12.71
N GLY A 63 -4.62 -5.18 -12.60
CA GLY A 63 -4.85 -3.82 -12.09
C GLY A 63 -5.28 -3.76 -10.63
N ARG A 64 -5.02 -4.82 -9.85
CA ARG A 64 -5.39 -4.97 -8.43
C ARG A 64 -4.24 -4.57 -7.51
N VAL A 65 -3.64 -3.43 -7.83
CA VAL A 65 -2.55 -2.84 -7.06
C VAL A 65 -3.06 -1.60 -6.36
N PHE A 66 -2.98 -1.55 -5.04
CA PHE A 66 -3.55 -0.50 -4.22
C PHE A 66 -2.49 0.20 -3.40
N SER A 67 -2.52 1.52 -3.45
CA SER A 67 -1.65 2.39 -2.67
C SER A 67 -2.47 3.09 -1.57
N PRO A 68 -1.97 3.20 -0.33
CA PRO A 68 -2.63 3.94 0.75
C PRO A 68 -2.50 5.47 0.59
N ASN A 69 -2.40 5.96 -0.66
CA ASN A 69 -2.15 7.35 -1.02
C ASN A 69 -3.41 8.08 -1.47
N ALA A 70 -4.60 7.64 -1.07
CA ALA A 70 -5.83 8.35 -1.43
C ALA A 70 -5.87 9.76 -0.82
N ARG A 71 -5.24 9.94 0.34
CA ARG A 71 -5.20 11.20 1.10
C ARG A 71 -3.76 11.62 1.38
N LEU A 72 -3.03 11.89 0.30
CA LEU A 72 -1.70 12.49 0.35
C LEU A 72 -1.82 14.01 0.19
N ASN A 73 -1.20 14.77 1.09
CA ASN A 73 -1.14 16.23 0.98
C ASN A 73 0.04 16.67 0.08
N GLU A 74 0.09 17.96 -0.27
CA GLU A 74 1.14 18.54 -1.14
C GLU A 74 2.55 18.47 -0.53
N THR A 75 2.64 18.32 0.79
CA THR A 75 3.92 18.20 1.52
C THR A 75 4.35 16.74 1.74
N GLY A 76 3.62 15.76 1.21
CA GLY A 76 3.92 14.32 1.30
C GLY A 76 3.44 13.63 2.59
N GLY A 77 2.68 14.33 3.44
CA GLY A 77 1.97 13.77 4.57
C GLY A 77 0.79 12.92 4.12
N ASN A 78 0.68 11.73 4.69
CA ASN A 78 -0.31 10.74 4.31
C ASN A 78 -1.23 10.42 5.50
N ASP A 79 -2.51 10.72 5.34
CA ASP A 79 -3.54 10.53 6.37
C ASP A 79 -3.65 9.07 6.82
N TYR A 80 -3.30 8.09 5.97
CA TYR A 80 -3.24 6.69 6.37
C TYR A 80 -2.24 6.45 7.53
N TRP A 81 -1.09 7.10 7.51
CA TRP A 81 -0.07 6.97 8.57
C TRP A 81 -0.42 7.80 9.80
N GLU A 82 -1.20 8.87 9.64
CA GLU A 82 -1.55 9.80 10.71
C GLU A 82 -2.82 9.35 11.45
N SER A 83 -3.94 9.17 10.74
CA SER A 83 -5.25 8.83 11.31
C SER A 83 -5.61 7.35 11.19
N GLY A 84 -4.98 6.59 10.29
CA GLY A 84 -5.30 5.17 10.08
C GLY A 84 -5.12 4.30 11.33
N VAL A 85 -4.16 4.64 12.20
CA VAL A 85 -3.95 3.97 13.50
C VAL A 85 -5.08 4.28 14.49
N VAL A 86 -5.65 5.48 14.42
CA VAL A 86 -6.74 5.95 15.29
C VAL A 86 -8.11 5.49 14.75
N GLN A 87 -8.23 5.28 13.44
CA GLN A 87 -9.46 4.87 12.76
C GLN A 87 -9.30 3.52 12.03
N PRO A 88 -8.97 2.43 12.75
CA PRO A 88 -8.73 1.12 12.14
C PRO A 88 -9.96 0.51 11.47
N HIS A 89 -11.17 0.94 11.88
CA HIS A 89 -12.44 0.51 11.28
C HIS A 89 -12.58 0.98 9.83
N LEU A 90 -12.07 2.17 9.48
CA LEU A 90 -12.09 2.68 8.11
C LEU A 90 -11.07 1.94 7.23
N VAL A 91 -9.87 1.67 7.78
CA VAL A 91 -8.86 0.84 7.10
C VAL A 91 -9.42 -0.55 6.81
N LEU A 92 -10.09 -1.17 7.80
CA LEU A 92 -10.71 -2.48 7.61
C LEU A 92 -11.84 -2.44 6.57
N ALA A 93 -12.70 -1.41 6.59
CA ALA A 93 -13.77 -1.25 5.61
C ALA A 93 -13.24 -1.12 4.18
N ASP A 94 -12.14 -0.38 3.99
CA ASP A 94 -11.46 -0.27 2.70
C ASP A 94 -10.91 -1.62 2.23
N LEU A 95 -10.26 -2.38 3.12
CA LEU A 95 -9.75 -3.71 2.80
C LEU A 95 -10.88 -4.68 2.43
N ILE A 96 -11.99 -4.65 3.18
CA ILE A 96 -13.18 -5.46 2.84
C ILE A 96 -13.69 -5.08 1.46
N LYS A 97 -13.78 -3.78 1.14
CA LYS A 97 -14.22 -3.32 -0.18
C LYS A 97 -13.28 -3.78 -1.31
N ILE A 98 -11.98 -3.80 -1.07
CA ILE A 98 -10.96 -4.25 -2.03
C ILE A 98 -11.10 -5.75 -2.32
N PHE A 99 -11.20 -6.57 -1.28
CA PHE A 99 -11.23 -8.03 -1.44
C PHE A 99 -12.62 -8.58 -1.78
N HIS A 100 -13.66 -7.93 -1.29
CA HIS A 100 -15.05 -8.36 -1.37
C HIS A 100 -15.97 -7.17 -1.64
N PRO A 101 -16.00 -6.65 -2.88
CA PRO A 101 -16.75 -5.44 -3.22
C PRO A 101 -18.26 -5.55 -2.98
N ASP A 102 -18.78 -6.78 -2.97
CA ASP A 102 -20.20 -7.11 -2.77
C ASP A 102 -20.67 -6.97 -1.31
N LEU A 103 -19.75 -7.03 -0.32
CA LEU A 103 -20.12 -6.97 1.10
C LEU A 103 -20.42 -5.55 1.58
N LEU A 104 -19.83 -4.55 0.92
CA LEU A 104 -19.99 -3.14 1.28
C LEU A 104 -20.21 -2.30 0.01
N PRO A 105 -21.36 -2.44 -0.68
CA PRO A 105 -21.60 -1.73 -1.94
C PRO A 105 -21.50 -0.21 -1.79
N ASP A 106 -21.98 0.33 -0.67
CA ASP A 106 -22.06 1.77 -0.40
C ASP A 106 -20.79 2.38 0.24
N HIS A 107 -19.79 1.55 0.59
CA HIS A 107 -18.53 2.05 1.18
C HIS A 107 -17.58 2.54 0.09
N GLY A 108 -17.19 3.82 0.18
CA GLY A 108 -16.16 4.41 -0.65
C GLY A 108 -14.78 4.27 0.00
N LEU A 109 -13.75 3.99 -0.81
CA LEU A 109 -12.38 3.90 -0.30
C LEU A 109 -11.91 5.23 0.28
N VAL A 110 -11.41 5.22 1.52
CA VAL A 110 -10.98 6.42 2.25
C VAL A 110 -9.48 6.63 2.15
N TYR A 111 -8.70 5.57 2.39
CA TYR A 111 -7.24 5.61 2.43
C TYR A 111 -6.60 4.96 1.21
N TYR A 112 -7.23 3.92 0.67
CA TYR A 112 -6.69 3.17 -0.47
C TYR A 112 -7.17 3.72 -1.81
N LYS A 113 -6.28 3.73 -2.81
CA LYS A 113 -6.62 3.98 -4.22
C LYS A 113 -5.97 2.92 -5.11
N PRO A 114 -6.66 2.43 -6.15
CA PRO A 114 -6.03 1.59 -7.16
C PRO A 114 -5.03 2.39 -8.00
N LEU A 115 -3.94 1.75 -8.42
CA LEU A 115 -3.02 2.34 -9.40
C LEU A 115 -3.61 2.17 -10.81
N PRO A 116 -3.89 3.27 -11.53
CA PRO A 116 -4.34 3.19 -12.92
C PRO A 116 -3.23 2.62 -13.81
N SER A 117 -3.68 1.95 -14.87
CA SER A 117 -2.81 1.40 -15.92
C SER A 117 -2.11 2.48 -16.75
N GLU A 118 -2.73 3.67 -16.82
CA GLU A 118 -2.26 4.83 -17.58
C GLU A 118 -1.88 5.98 -16.66
N ARG A 119 -0.85 6.74 -17.04
CA ARG A 119 -0.52 8.01 -16.40
C ARG A 119 -1.67 8.99 -16.63
N PRO A 120 -2.32 9.53 -15.57
CA PRO A 120 -3.26 10.62 -15.78
C PRO A 120 -2.54 11.76 -16.52
N PRO A 121 -3.19 12.43 -17.48
CA PRO A 121 -2.58 13.56 -18.15
C PRO A 121 -2.12 14.55 -17.08
N ASN A 122 -0.83 14.85 -17.12
CA ASN A 122 -0.13 15.71 -16.17
C ASN A 122 -1.03 16.90 -15.79
N PRO A 123 -1.27 17.22 -14.51
CA PRO A 123 -1.85 18.50 -14.17
C PRO A 123 -0.90 19.59 -14.73
N PRO A 124 -1.41 20.66 -15.35
CA PRO A 124 -0.56 21.69 -15.92
C PRO A 124 0.33 22.26 -14.82
N LEU A 125 1.65 22.17 -15.03
CA LEU A 125 2.64 22.87 -14.23
C LEU A 125 2.37 24.38 -14.36
N GLY A 126 1.77 24.97 -13.31
CA GLY A 126 1.57 26.41 -13.21
C GLY A 126 0.11 26.85 -13.13
N ALA A 127 -0.55 26.58 -12.01
CA ALA A 127 -1.59 27.48 -11.50
C ALA A 127 -0.97 28.34 -10.39
N SER A 128 -0.15 29.32 -10.80
CA SER A 128 0.10 30.50 -9.97
C SER A 128 -1.26 31.16 -9.75
N THR A 129 -1.80 31.04 -8.55
CA THR A 129 -2.89 31.89 -8.10
C THR A 129 -2.28 32.89 -7.13
N GLY A 130 -2.20 34.16 -7.56
CA GLY A 130 -1.86 35.30 -6.72
C GLY A 130 -2.89 35.51 -5.59
N PRO A 131 -2.65 36.48 -4.72
CA PRO A 131 -2.73 37.90 -5.11
C PRO A 131 -1.42 38.68 -5.08
#